data_AF-A0A6F8XQR7-F1
#
_entry.id   AF-A0A6F8XQR7-F1
#
_cell.length_a   1.000
_cell.length_b   1.000
_cell.length_c   1.000
_cell.angle_alpha   90.00
_cell.angle_beta   90.00
_cell.angle_gamma   90.00
#
_symmetry.space_group_name_H-M   'P 1'
#
loop_
_entity.id
_entity.type
_entity.pdbx_description
1 polymer ?
#
loop_
_entity_poly.entity_id
_entity_poly.type
_entity_poly.pdbx_seq_one_letter_code
_entity_poly.pdbx_strand_id
1 'polypeptide(L)'
;MRERTLLLEEGERLRAEARIRPALEAAPLWRAFEKVTERYRELLPEVPVARCPFTDAPVWWPIDTAGLDGWFWEYPSGARRHPRTRPPTWVAMTGAMRLAEPVEYTPFPVVPGPGAPFVVPRILGSAPEVRAVIAEVAVGRHTGWAISYFGRPAAGTRLVNLWGGDSYPVVEDGLWTGWERERSGVERYDFDLEPWIGTGALLWITPGDESATLRQGVDKCPYLDLPGPRGLGVVGYGQVRYTPRLG
;
A
#
# COMPACT_ATOMS: atom_id res chain seq x y z
N MET A 1 -6.66 2.18 -19.46
CA MET A 1 -7.79 1.34 -19.04
C MET A 1 -8.00 0.11 -19.91
N ARG A 2 -8.32 0.23 -21.22
CA ARG A 2 -8.56 -0.94 -22.08
C ARG A 2 -7.41 -1.97 -22.11
N GLU A 3 -6.16 -1.50 -22.21
CA GLU A 3 -4.99 -2.39 -22.23
C GLU A 3 -4.81 -3.17 -20.92
N ARG A 4 -4.97 -2.51 -19.76
CA ARG A 4 -4.96 -3.15 -18.45
C ARG A 4 -5.96 -4.31 -18.39
N THR A 5 -7.20 -4.09 -18.81
CA THR A 5 -8.26 -5.12 -18.81
C THR A 5 -7.86 -6.32 -19.67
N LEU A 6 -7.36 -6.09 -20.89
CA LEU A 6 -6.93 -7.17 -21.79
C LEU A 6 -5.77 -7.99 -21.19
N LEU A 7 -4.82 -7.34 -20.51
CA LEU A 7 -3.71 -8.04 -19.84
C LEU A 7 -4.22 -8.91 -18.69
N LEU A 8 -5.14 -8.39 -17.87
CA LEU A 8 -5.72 -9.17 -16.76
C LEU A 8 -6.48 -10.39 -17.28
N GLU A 9 -7.32 -10.22 -18.31
CA GLU A 9 -8.05 -11.32 -18.95
C GLU A 9 -7.11 -12.39 -19.52
N GLU A 10 -6.10 -11.97 -20.29
CA GLU A 10 -5.13 -12.89 -20.89
C GLU A 10 -4.28 -13.60 -19.85
N GLY A 11 -3.83 -12.90 -18.81
CA GLY A 11 -3.02 -13.53 -17.77
C GLY A 11 -3.81 -14.49 -16.91
N GLU A 12 -5.09 -14.22 -16.60
CA GLU A 12 -5.94 -15.18 -15.91
C GLU A 12 -6.24 -16.40 -16.79
N ARG A 13 -6.44 -16.22 -18.10
CA ARG A 13 -6.53 -17.33 -19.07
C ARG A 13 -5.28 -18.21 -19.05
N LEU A 14 -4.09 -17.60 -19.11
CA LEU A 14 -2.79 -18.30 -19.07
C LEU A 14 -2.58 -19.02 -17.73
N ARG A 15 -2.90 -18.39 -16.59
CA ARG A 15 -2.84 -19.00 -15.25
C ARG A 15 -3.75 -20.22 -15.15
N ALA A 16 -5.00 -20.09 -15.61
CA ALA A 16 -5.98 -21.18 -15.58
C ALA A 16 -5.51 -22.38 -16.42
N GLU A 17 -5.02 -22.13 -17.64
CA GLU A 17 -4.50 -23.15 -18.53
C GLU A 17 -3.23 -23.82 -17.97
N ALA A 18 -2.31 -23.04 -17.39
CA ALA A 18 -1.07 -23.57 -16.83
C ALA A 18 -1.32 -24.48 -15.60
N ARG A 19 -2.34 -24.18 -14.79
CA ARG A 19 -2.67 -24.95 -13.57
C ARG A 19 -3.16 -26.37 -13.85
N ILE A 20 -3.75 -26.62 -15.02
CA ILE A 20 -4.30 -27.94 -15.38
C ILE A 20 -3.31 -28.81 -16.17
N ARG A 21 -2.12 -28.29 -16.50
CA ARG A 21 -1.10 -28.99 -17.29
C ARG A 21 0.02 -29.55 -16.42
N PRO A 22 0.68 -30.65 -16.84
CA PRO A 22 1.94 -31.08 -16.24
C PRO A 22 3.00 -29.97 -16.27
N ALA A 23 3.88 -29.92 -15.28
CA ALA A 23 4.82 -28.80 -15.08
C ALA A 23 5.67 -28.46 -16.32
N LEU A 24 6.16 -29.48 -17.04
CA LEU A 24 6.96 -29.28 -18.26
C LEU A 24 6.15 -28.61 -19.39
N GLU A 25 4.87 -28.97 -19.52
CA GLU A 25 3.96 -28.41 -20.53
C GLU A 25 3.41 -27.03 -20.11
N ALA A 26 3.34 -26.75 -18.81
CA ALA A 26 2.94 -25.46 -18.27
C ALA A 26 4.05 -24.40 -18.39
N ALA A 27 5.32 -24.80 -18.53
CA ALA A 27 6.45 -23.88 -18.52
C ALA A 27 6.38 -22.76 -19.58
N PRO A 28 5.96 -23.00 -20.84
CA PRO A 28 5.76 -21.92 -21.82
C PRO A 28 4.62 -20.96 -21.42
N LEU A 29 3.54 -21.47 -20.82
CA LEU A 29 2.42 -20.65 -20.36
C LEU A 29 2.83 -19.74 -19.19
N TRP A 30 3.64 -20.25 -18.25
CA TRP A 30 4.19 -19.42 -17.18
C TRP A 30 5.14 -18.34 -17.69
N ARG A 31 5.94 -18.61 -18.73
CA ARG A 31 6.76 -17.57 -19.38
C ARG A 31 5.91 -16.53 -20.11
N ALA A 32 4.82 -16.94 -20.75
CA ALA A 32 3.87 -16.01 -21.36
C ALA A 32 3.19 -15.14 -20.30
N PHE A 33 2.76 -15.75 -19.19
CA PHE A 33 2.17 -15.06 -18.05
C PHE A 33 3.13 -14.02 -17.45
N GLU A 34 4.42 -14.33 -17.32
CA GLU A 34 5.41 -13.37 -16.82
C GLU A 34 5.54 -12.15 -17.74
N LYS A 35 5.53 -12.35 -19.07
CA LYS A 35 5.55 -11.22 -20.04
C LYS A 35 4.33 -10.32 -19.93
N VAL A 36 3.14 -10.93 -19.76
CA VAL A 36 1.89 -10.18 -19.54
C VAL A 36 1.95 -9.41 -18.22
N THR A 37 2.52 -10.03 -17.18
CA THR A 37 2.70 -9.43 -15.85
C THR A 37 3.69 -8.26 -15.90
N GLU A 38 4.81 -8.40 -16.63
CA GLU A 38 5.77 -7.33 -16.86
C GLU A 38 5.10 -6.14 -17.55
N ARG A 39 4.34 -6.38 -18.61
CA ARG A 39 3.59 -5.31 -19.29
C ARG A 39 2.56 -4.65 -18.36
N TYR A 40 1.88 -5.42 -17.52
CA TYR A 40 0.98 -4.88 -16.49
C TYR A 40 1.73 -3.96 -15.51
N ARG A 41 2.91 -4.36 -15.01
CA ARG A 41 3.75 -3.55 -14.12
C ARG A 41 4.19 -2.24 -14.77
N GLU A 42 4.41 -2.22 -16.07
CA GLU A 42 4.73 -1.00 -16.83
C GLU A 42 3.57 0.00 -16.86
N LEU A 43 2.33 -0.50 -16.95
CA LEU A 43 1.12 0.33 -16.97
C LEU A 43 0.75 0.94 -15.62
N LEU A 44 1.39 0.54 -14.52
CA LEU A 44 1.12 1.13 -13.21
C LEU A 44 1.49 2.63 -13.21
N PRO A 45 0.51 3.53 -12.97
CA PRO A 45 0.80 4.95 -12.84
C PRO A 45 1.66 5.21 -11.61
N GLU A 46 2.56 6.18 -11.72
CA GLU A 46 3.28 6.71 -10.57
C GLU A 46 2.47 7.87 -9.99
N VAL A 47 2.00 7.72 -8.75
CA VAL A 47 1.20 8.75 -8.07
C VAL A 47 1.96 9.29 -6.86
N PRO A 48 1.73 10.55 -6.44
CA PRO A 48 2.37 11.08 -5.26
C PRO A 48 1.75 10.42 -4.02
N VAL A 49 2.58 9.79 -3.19
CA VAL A 49 2.12 9.13 -1.94
C VAL A 49 2.69 9.78 -0.67
N ALA A 50 3.69 10.65 -0.83
CA ALA A 50 4.27 11.43 0.25
C ALA A 50 5.22 12.51 -0.31
N ARG A 51 5.66 13.40 0.57
CA ARG A 51 6.82 14.27 0.37
C ARG A 51 7.72 14.14 1.59
N CYS A 52 9.03 14.00 1.38
CA CYS A 52 9.97 13.77 2.47
C CYS A 52 10.02 14.99 3.40
N PRO A 53 9.79 14.83 4.72
CA PRO A 53 9.84 15.94 5.66
C PRO A 53 11.25 16.49 5.92
N PHE A 54 12.31 15.81 5.44
CA PHE A 54 13.71 16.21 5.65
C PHE A 54 14.37 16.82 4.41
N THR A 55 13.98 16.38 3.23
CA THR A 55 14.62 16.78 1.97
C THR A 55 13.68 17.48 1.00
N ASP A 56 12.39 17.57 1.36
CA ASP A 56 11.31 18.06 0.51
C ASP A 56 11.11 17.25 -0.80
N ALA A 57 11.82 16.14 -0.98
CA ALA A 57 11.72 15.33 -2.19
C ALA A 57 10.36 14.60 -2.26
N PRO A 58 9.64 14.65 -3.39
CA PRO A 58 8.40 13.89 -3.56
C PRO A 58 8.68 12.39 -3.62
N VAL A 59 7.73 11.60 -3.12
CA VAL A 59 7.73 10.14 -3.24
C VAL A 59 6.63 9.74 -4.20
N TRP A 60 7.05 9.27 -5.37
CA TRP A 60 6.18 8.73 -6.40
C TRP A 60 6.14 7.21 -6.27
N TRP A 61 4.94 6.63 -6.27
CA TRP A 61 4.77 5.20 -6.09
C TRP A 61 3.97 4.58 -7.23
N PRO A 62 4.47 3.50 -7.86
CA PRO A 62 3.68 2.73 -8.81
C PRO A 62 2.58 1.95 -8.08
N ILE A 63 1.33 2.27 -8.37
CA ILE A 63 0.15 1.66 -7.73
C ILE A 63 -0.98 1.54 -8.74
N ASP A 64 -1.75 0.45 -8.67
CA ASP A 64 -2.93 0.31 -9.51
C ASP A 64 -4.08 1.15 -8.95
N THR A 65 -4.29 2.32 -9.53
CA THR A 65 -5.36 3.25 -9.17
C THR A 65 -6.67 3.01 -9.91
N ALA A 66 -6.76 2.00 -10.77
CA ALA A 66 -7.98 1.74 -11.53
C ALA A 66 -9.08 1.08 -10.68
N GLY A 67 -8.69 0.26 -9.69
CA GLY A 67 -9.59 -0.52 -8.85
C GLY A 67 -8.86 -1.67 -8.15
N LEU A 68 -9.57 -2.41 -7.32
CA LEU A 68 -9.01 -3.53 -6.53
C LEU A 68 -8.88 -4.85 -7.33
N ASP A 69 -9.41 -4.90 -8.55
CA ASP A 69 -9.39 -6.05 -9.46
C ASP A 69 -8.03 -6.31 -10.14
N GLY A 70 -7.06 -5.42 -9.96
CA GLY A 70 -5.73 -5.54 -10.55
C GLY A 70 -4.77 -6.39 -9.74
N TRP A 71 -3.83 -7.05 -10.42
CA TRP A 71 -2.82 -7.88 -9.76
C TRP A 71 -1.91 -7.11 -8.79
N PHE A 72 -1.80 -5.78 -8.84
CA PHE A 72 -1.12 -5.01 -7.79
C PHE A 72 -1.67 -5.32 -6.39
N TRP A 73 -2.99 -5.54 -6.30
CA TRP A 73 -3.71 -5.74 -5.04
C TRP A 73 -3.77 -7.20 -4.58
N GLU A 74 -3.30 -8.15 -5.40
CA GLU A 74 -3.20 -9.56 -5.03
C GLU A 74 -2.23 -9.71 -3.83
N TYR A 75 -2.78 -10.03 -2.66
CA TYR A 75 -2.07 -9.89 -1.39
C TYR A 75 -0.75 -10.70 -1.32
N PRO A 76 -0.75 -12.02 -1.59
CA PRO A 76 0.47 -12.83 -1.47
C PRO A 76 1.43 -12.73 -2.67
N SER A 77 0.94 -12.33 -3.84
CA SER A 77 1.66 -12.52 -5.12
C SER A 77 1.52 -11.35 -6.10
N GLY A 78 1.21 -10.16 -5.58
CA GLY A 78 0.85 -9.04 -6.43
C GLY A 78 1.93 -8.57 -7.39
N ALA A 79 1.51 -8.22 -8.61
CA ALA A 79 2.35 -7.72 -9.68
C ALA A 79 2.70 -6.24 -9.45
N ARG A 80 3.64 -6.00 -8.53
CA ARG A 80 4.08 -4.65 -8.15
C ARG A 80 5.38 -4.29 -8.86
N ARG A 81 5.55 -3.00 -9.17
CA ARG A 81 6.82 -2.42 -9.63
C ARG A 81 7.50 -1.73 -8.45
N HIS A 82 8.82 -1.77 -8.36
CA HIS A 82 9.52 -0.93 -7.39
C HIS A 82 9.46 0.54 -7.81
N PRO A 83 9.32 1.50 -6.87
CA PRO A 83 9.45 2.92 -7.21
C PRO A 83 10.84 3.20 -7.79
N ARG A 84 10.92 4.08 -8.80
CA ARG A 84 12.19 4.42 -9.46
C ARG A 84 13.19 5.07 -8.51
N THR A 85 12.67 5.91 -7.60
CA THR A 85 13.47 6.67 -6.65
C THR A 85 12.77 6.71 -5.30
N ARG A 86 13.55 6.63 -4.23
CA ARG A 86 13.11 6.92 -2.86
C ARG A 86 14.15 7.80 -2.19
N PRO A 87 13.75 8.81 -1.40
CA PRO A 87 14.72 9.57 -0.61
C PRO A 87 15.42 8.63 0.39
N PRO A 88 16.70 8.85 0.73
CA PRO A 88 17.45 7.99 1.66
C PRO A 88 16.82 7.84 3.05
N THR A 89 15.97 8.80 3.42
CA THR A 89 15.24 8.81 4.69
C THR A 89 13.94 8.00 4.64
N TRP A 90 13.48 7.50 3.50
CA TRP A 90 12.27 6.69 3.41
C TRP A 90 12.48 5.35 4.11
N VAL A 91 11.53 4.96 4.97
CA VAL A 91 11.61 3.76 5.80
C VAL A 91 10.62 2.70 5.35
N ALA A 92 9.34 3.05 5.29
CA ALA A 92 8.25 2.11 5.00
C ALA A 92 7.02 2.85 4.47
N MET A 93 6.10 2.13 3.85
CA MET A 93 4.78 2.64 3.49
C MET A 93 3.74 1.53 3.66
N THR A 94 2.66 1.85 4.38
CA THR A 94 1.45 1.02 4.45
C THR A 94 0.24 1.84 4.05
N GLY A 95 -0.96 1.30 4.16
CA GLY A 95 -2.15 2.04 3.83
C GLY A 95 -3.44 1.53 4.44
N ALA A 96 -4.43 2.39 4.37
CA ALA A 96 -5.83 2.15 4.69
C ALA A 96 -6.68 2.48 3.47
N MET A 97 -7.91 1.97 3.42
CA MET A 97 -8.83 2.26 2.34
C MET A 97 -10.29 2.20 2.79
N ARG A 98 -11.00 3.31 2.61
CA ARG A 98 -12.46 3.31 2.68
C ARG A 98 -13.02 2.73 1.39
N LEU A 99 -13.74 1.63 1.55
CA LEU A 99 -14.31 0.92 0.42
C LEU A 99 -15.68 1.50 0.05
N ALA A 100 -15.90 1.74 -1.25
CA ALA A 100 -17.22 2.03 -1.79
C ALA A 100 -17.86 0.73 -2.28
N GLU A 101 -19.16 0.58 -2.02
CA GLU A 101 -19.97 -0.55 -2.50
C GLU A 101 -20.53 -0.27 -3.92
N PRO A 102 -20.73 -1.30 -4.76
CA PRO A 102 -20.49 -2.72 -4.50
C PRO A 102 -19.03 -3.14 -4.78
N VAL A 103 -18.28 -3.66 -3.79
CA VAL A 103 -16.85 -4.04 -4.00
C VAL A 103 -16.60 -4.94 -5.23
N GLU A 104 -15.46 -4.75 -5.91
CA GLU A 104 -15.11 -5.50 -7.13
C GLU A 104 -15.00 -7.00 -6.85
N TYR A 105 -15.35 -7.79 -7.87
CA TYR A 105 -15.04 -9.22 -7.85
C TYR A 105 -13.55 -9.43 -8.09
N THR A 106 -12.87 -10.06 -7.13
CA THR A 106 -11.47 -10.48 -7.26
C THR A 106 -11.37 -11.99 -7.02
N PRO A 107 -10.73 -12.76 -7.91
CA PRO A 107 -10.54 -14.21 -7.72
C PRO A 107 -9.41 -14.54 -6.74
N PHE A 108 -8.76 -13.53 -6.19
CA PHE A 108 -7.67 -13.59 -5.23
C PHE A 108 -7.95 -12.67 -4.04
N PRO A 109 -7.35 -12.94 -2.86
CA PRO A 109 -7.51 -12.08 -1.71
C PRO A 109 -6.81 -10.73 -1.92
N VAL A 110 -7.52 -9.66 -1.58
CA VAL A 110 -7.03 -8.29 -1.56
C VAL A 110 -7.12 -7.76 -0.13
N VAL A 111 -6.04 -7.16 0.37
CA VAL A 111 -6.00 -6.59 1.73
C VAL A 111 -5.61 -5.12 1.63
N PRO A 112 -6.58 -4.21 1.40
CA PRO A 112 -6.30 -2.79 1.21
C PRO A 112 -6.08 -2.05 2.54
N GLY A 113 -6.22 -2.75 3.68
CA GLY A 113 -6.05 -2.21 5.03
C GLY A 113 -7.39 -1.92 5.72
N PRO A 114 -7.35 -1.20 6.86
CA PRO A 114 -8.55 -0.71 7.55
C PRO A 114 -9.33 0.32 6.74
N GLY A 115 -10.58 0.56 7.12
CA GLY A 115 -11.47 1.55 6.51
C GLY A 115 -11.25 3.00 6.95
N ALA A 116 -10.30 3.23 7.86
CA ALA A 116 -9.91 4.55 8.35
C ALA A 116 -8.36 4.63 8.42
N PRO A 117 -7.75 5.80 8.21
CA PRO A 117 -6.30 5.95 8.32
C PRO A 117 -5.81 5.74 9.75
N PHE A 118 -4.54 5.37 9.87
CA PHE A 118 -3.89 5.04 11.13
C PHE A 118 -2.40 5.34 11.06
N VAL A 119 -1.75 5.37 12.21
CA VAL A 119 -0.29 5.26 12.33
C VAL A 119 0.08 3.97 13.04
N VAL A 120 1.34 3.58 12.90
CA VAL A 120 1.95 2.46 13.61
C VAL A 120 2.89 3.03 14.69
N PRO A 121 2.43 3.17 15.95
CA PRO A 121 3.17 3.86 17.00
C PRO A 121 4.56 3.27 17.24
N ARG A 122 4.73 1.95 17.11
CA ARG A 122 6.04 1.30 17.26
C ARG A 122 7.08 1.74 16.22
N ILE A 123 6.67 2.28 15.08
CA ILE A 123 7.59 2.91 14.11
C ILE A 123 7.69 4.39 14.43
N LEU A 124 6.54 5.08 14.46
CA LEU A 124 6.51 6.54 14.55
C LEU A 124 7.10 7.07 15.87
N GLY A 125 6.85 6.36 16.97
CA GLY A 125 7.41 6.66 18.29
C GLY A 125 8.72 5.92 18.61
N SER A 126 9.34 5.24 17.64
CA SER A 126 10.60 4.52 17.89
C SER A 126 11.78 5.46 18.14
N ALA A 127 11.79 6.64 17.52
CA ALA A 127 12.81 7.66 17.73
C ALA A 127 12.26 9.09 17.47
N PRO A 128 12.78 10.13 18.13
CA PRO A 128 12.26 11.50 18.02
C PRO A 128 12.33 12.12 16.63
N GLU A 129 13.19 11.61 15.75
CA GLU A 129 13.36 12.04 14.37
C GLU A 129 12.43 11.32 13.39
N VAL A 130 11.73 10.25 13.79
CA VAL A 130 10.84 9.55 12.86
C VAL A 130 9.62 10.41 12.59
N ARG A 131 9.24 10.51 11.32
CA ARG A 131 8.07 11.26 10.85
C ARG A 131 7.24 10.38 9.94
N ALA A 132 5.93 10.55 9.98
CA ALA A 132 5.01 9.95 9.02
C ALA A 132 4.36 11.02 8.16
N VAL A 133 3.97 10.65 6.94
CA VAL A 133 3.18 11.49 6.03
C VAL A 133 1.98 10.69 5.55
N ILE A 134 0.78 11.24 5.73
CA ILE A 134 -0.45 10.71 5.16
C ILE A 134 -0.85 11.45 3.88
N ALA A 135 -1.21 10.71 2.85
CA ALA A 135 -1.72 11.23 1.59
C ALA A 135 -2.89 10.39 1.09
N GLU A 136 -3.95 11.05 0.62
CA GLU A 136 -5.04 10.40 -0.08
C GLU A 136 -4.60 9.92 -1.47
N VAL A 137 -4.99 8.70 -1.82
CA VAL A 137 -4.79 8.09 -3.14
C VAL A 137 -6.13 7.56 -3.63
N ALA A 138 -6.60 8.08 -4.75
CA ALA A 138 -7.80 7.57 -5.42
C ALA A 138 -7.50 6.18 -6.02
N VAL A 139 -8.36 5.19 -5.74
CA VAL A 139 -8.25 3.84 -6.29
C VAL A 139 -9.62 3.42 -6.81
N GLY A 140 -9.86 3.58 -8.11
CA GLY A 140 -11.16 3.42 -8.72
C GLY A 140 -12.19 4.32 -8.02
N ARG A 141 -13.22 3.72 -7.43
CA ARG A 141 -14.23 4.43 -6.61
C ARG A 141 -13.89 4.47 -5.11
N HIS A 142 -12.78 3.88 -4.70
CA HIS A 142 -12.36 3.80 -3.30
C HIS A 142 -11.47 5.00 -2.94
N THR A 143 -11.49 5.34 -1.64
CA THR A 143 -10.56 6.32 -1.09
C THR A 143 -9.48 5.59 -0.32
N GLY A 144 -8.26 5.58 -0.84
CA GLY A 144 -7.09 5.05 -0.16
C GLY A 144 -6.31 6.13 0.57
N TRP A 145 -5.56 5.74 1.60
CA TRP A 145 -4.63 6.60 2.31
C TRP A 145 -3.30 5.89 2.42
N ALA A 146 -2.27 6.44 1.76
CA ALA A 146 -0.91 6.00 1.95
C ALA A 146 -0.34 6.63 3.21
N ILE A 147 0.31 5.84 4.06
CA ILE A 147 1.02 6.31 5.26
C ILE A 147 2.49 5.92 5.11
N SER A 148 3.32 6.90 4.79
CA SER A 148 4.76 6.75 4.55
C SER A 148 5.56 7.22 5.75
N TYR A 149 6.57 6.45 6.15
CA TYR A 149 7.45 6.75 7.29
C TYR A 149 8.83 7.16 6.81
N PHE A 150 9.42 8.14 7.49
CA PHE A 150 10.71 8.72 7.18
C PHE A 150 11.56 8.88 8.44
N GLY A 151 12.88 8.86 8.29
CA GLY A 151 13.86 9.08 9.36
C GLY A 151 14.68 7.83 9.63
N ARG A 152 15.14 7.68 10.88
CA ARG A 152 15.89 6.50 11.34
C ARG A 152 15.16 5.87 12.53
N PRO A 153 14.44 4.77 12.33
CA PRO A 153 13.84 4.04 13.45
C PRO A 153 14.90 3.53 14.41
N ALA A 154 14.53 3.34 15.68
CA ALA A 154 15.42 2.69 16.64
C ALA A 154 15.83 1.28 16.17
N ALA A 155 17.05 0.87 16.52
CA ALA A 155 17.55 -0.46 16.18
C ALA A 155 16.59 -1.57 16.66
N GLY A 156 16.32 -2.55 15.80
CA GLY A 156 15.37 -3.64 16.08
C GLY A 156 13.89 -3.28 15.88
N THR A 157 13.56 -2.06 15.45
CA THR A 157 12.19 -1.70 15.07
C THR A 157 11.77 -2.48 13.83
N ARG A 158 10.84 -3.43 13.99
CA ARG A 158 10.22 -4.13 12.86
C ARG A 158 9.44 -3.14 12.00
N LEU A 159 9.45 -3.30 10.67
CA LEU A 159 8.71 -2.41 9.78
C LEU A 159 7.28 -2.92 9.55
N VAL A 160 6.59 -2.35 8.57
CA VAL A 160 5.22 -2.73 8.17
C VAL A 160 5.26 -3.27 6.75
N ASN A 161 4.40 -4.25 6.45
CA ASN A 161 4.25 -4.75 5.09
C ASN A 161 3.83 -3.61 4.15
N LEU A 162 4.33 -3.66 2.91
CA LEU A 162 3.96 -2.69 1.89
C LEU A 162 2.45 -2.71 1.65
N TRP A 163 1.87 -1.55 1.35
CA TRP A 163 0.44 -1.44 1.13
C TRP A 163 -0.06 -2.41 0.04
N GLY A 164 -1.05 -3.22 0.40
CA GLY A 164 -1.62 -4.25 -0.46
C GLY A 164 -0.83 -5.56 -0.50
N GLY A 165 0.36 -5.65 0.11
CA GLY A 165 1.22 -6.84 0.14
C GLY A 165 1.45 -7.42 1.54
N ASP A 166 2.00 -8.63 1.59
CA ASP A 166 2.23 -9.40 2.83
C ASP A 166 3.65 -9.30 3.40
N SER A 167 4.49 -8.44 2.82
CA SER A 167 5.92 -8.33 3.11
C SER A 167 6.46 -6.93 2.89
N TYR A 168 7.66 -6.66 3.41
CA TYR A 168 8.44 -5.45 3.16
C TYR A 168 9.89 -5.77 2.83
N PRO A 169 10.55 -4.94 2.00
CA PRO A 169 11.96 -5.13 1.68
C PRO A 169 12.83 -4.75 2.89
N VAL A 170 13.82 -5.57 3.20
CA VAL A 170 14.87 -5.25 4.19
C VAL A 170 16.06 -4.64 3.44
N VAL A 171 16.53 -3.50 3.94
CA VAL A 171 17.68 -2.79 3.41
C VAL A 171 18.63 -2.48 4.57
N GLU A 172 19.86 -3.01 4.48
CA GLU A 172 20.94 -2.81 5.46
C GLU A 172 22.08 -2.07 4.76
N ASP A 173 22.56 -0.96 5.35
CA ASP A 173 23.61 -0.12 4.77
C ASP A 173 23.40 0.27 3.29
N GLY A 174 22.12 0.46 2.92
CA GLY A 174 21.72 0.80 1.55
C GLY A 174 21.64 -0.39 0.59
N LEU A 175 21.96 -1.61 1.03
CA LEU A 175 21.89 -2.84 0.26
C LEU A 175 20.62 -3.61 0.58
N TRP A 176 19.90 -4.07 -0.44
CA TRP A 176 18.76 -4.96 -0.25
C TRP A 176 19.25 -6.34 0.20
N THR A 177 18.74 -6.82 1.34
CA THR A 177 19.14 -8.11 1.95
C THR A 177 18.04 -9.17 1.88
N GLY A 178 16.80 -8.78 1.59
CA GLY A 178 15.71 -9.74 1.46
C GLY A 178 14.32 -9.14 1.66
N TRP A 179 13.37 -10.04 1.97
CA TRP A 179 12.00 -9.69 2.33
C TRP A 179 11.71 -10.21 3.73
N GLU A 180 11.09 -9.37 4.55
CA GLU A 180 10.52 -9.77 5.83
C GLU A 180 9.00 -9.63 5.81
N ARG A 181 8.35 -10.27 6.78
CA ARG A 181 6.91 -10.22 6.98
C ARG A 181 6.63 -9.81 8.41
N GLU A 182 5.84 -8.76 8.59
CA GLU A 182 5.22 -8.50 9.88
C GLU A 182 3.85 -9.17 9.91
N ARG A 183 3.53 -9.83 11.02
CA ARG A 183 2.17 -10.30 11.27
C ARG A 183 1.30 -9.06 11.49
N SER A 184 0.51 -8.70 10.48
CA SER A 184 -0.39 -7.54 10.54
C SER A 184 -1.39 -7.72 11.68
N GLY A 185 -1.21 -6.94 12.74
CA GLY A 185 -2.11 -6.87 13.88
C GLY A 185 -2.66 -5.45 14.01
N VAL A 186 -3.95 -5.26 13.70
CA VAL A 186 -4.64 -3.96 13.84
C VAL A 186 -4.71 -3.48 15.28
N GLU A 187 -4.52 -4.37 16.25
CA GLU A 187 -4.41 -4.00 17.66
C GLU A 187 -3.23 -3.05 17.92
N ARG A 188 -2.22 -3.06 17.04
CA ARG A 188 -1.01 -2.23 17.11
C ARG A 188 -1.14 -0.91 16.34
N TYR A 189 -2.30 -0.64 15.75
CA TYR A 189 -2.56 0.59 15.01
C TYR A 189 -3.21 1.62 15.92
N ASP A 190 -2.83 2.87 15.72
CA ASP A 190 -3.47 4.01 16.36
C ASP A 190 -4.27 4.81 15.33
N PHE A 191 -5.56 4.92 15.58
CA PHE A 191 -6.52 5.63 14.72
C PHE A 191 -6.83 7.03 15.25
N ASP A 192 -6.38 7.36 16.46
CA ASP A 192 -6.45 8.72 16.99
C ASP A 192 -5.24 9.50 16.45
N LEU A 193 -5.44 10.17 15.31
CA LEU A 193 -4.36 10.85 14.60
C LEU A 193 -4.04 12.24 15.18
N GLU A 194 -4.95 12.83 15.97
CA GLU A 194 -4.82 14.21 16.45
C GLU A 194 -3.53 14.43 17.26
N PRO A 195 -3.15 13.58 18.23
CA PRO A 195 -1.92 13.77 19.00
C PRO A 195 -0.66 13.71 18.13
N TRP A 196 -0.64 12.81 17.14
CA TRP A 196 0.49 12.65 16.23
C TRP A 196 0.64 13.85 15.30
N ILE A 197 -0.48 14.44 14.87
CA ILE A 197 -0.48 15.63 14.01
C ILE A 197 -0.13 16.87 14.83
N GLY A 198 -0.67 17.01 16.04
CA GLY A 198 -0.39 18.13 16.95
C GLY A 198 1.08 18.23 17.35
N THR A 199 1.76 17.09 17.49
CA THR A 199 3.21 17.04 17.78
C THR A 199 4.09 17.23 16.54
N GLY A 200 3.50 17.22 15.33
CA GLY A 200 4.24 17.23 14.07
C GLY A 200 4.94 15.90 13.75
N ALA A 201 4.64 14.83 14.48
CA ALA A 201 5.12 13.48 14.17
C ALA A 201 4.46 12.94 12.89
N LEU A 202 3.16 13.20 12.72
CA LEU A 202 2.40 12.94 11.50
C LEU A 202 2.16 14.25 10.75
N LEU A 203 2.62 14.31 9.51
CA LEU A 203 2.36 15.37 8.56
C LEU A 203 1.37 14.89 7.51
N TRP A 204 0.81 15.81 6.73
CA TRP A 204 -0.26 15.45 5.83
C TRP A 204 -0.21 16.24 4.52
N ILE A 205 -0.73 15.64 3.45
CA ILE A 205 -0.92 16.26 2.14
C ILE A 205 -2.41 16.45 1.92
N THR A 206 -2.83 17.57 1.34
CA THR A 206 -4.26 17.78 1.06
C THR A 206 -4.76 16.84 -0.04
N PRO A 207 -5.95 16.23 0.10
CA PRO A 207 -6.56 15.45 -0.96
C PRO A 207 -6.56 16.19 -2.30
N GLY A 208 -6.15 15.50 -3.37
CA GLY A 208 -6.06 16.08 -4.72
C GLY A 208 -4.87 17.01 -4.97
N ASP A 209 -3.97 17.21 -3.99
CA ASP A 209 -2.76 18.00 -4.20
C ASP A 209 -1.67 17.20 -4.94
N GLU A 210 -1.67 17.29 -6.27
CA GLU A 210 -0.68 16.64 -7.13
C GLU A 210 0.76 17.13 -6.91
N SER A 211 0.93 18.32 -6.33
CA SER A 211 2.25 18.84 -5.95
C SER A 211 2.80 18.19 -4.68
N ALA A 212 1.96 17.46 -3.94
CA ALA A 212 2.28 16.85 -2.66
C ALA A 212 2.84 17.87 -1.65
N THR A 213 2.22 19.04 -1.53
CA THR A 213 2.67 20.06 -0.57
C THR A 213 2.44 19.56 0.85
N LEU A 214 3.53 19.56 1.63
CA LEU A 214 3.53 19.04 2.99
C LEU A 214 2.91 20.05 3.96
N ARG A 215 1.95 19.60 4.76
CA ARG A 215 1.27 20.40 5.78
C ARG A 215 1.50 19.80 7.17
N GLN A 216 1.42 20.67 8.17
CA GLN A 216 1.64 20.36 9.58
C GLN A 216 0.52 20.98 10.44
N GLY A 217 0.33 20.42 11.62
CA GLY A 217 -0.68 20.89 12.57
C GLY A 217 -2.09 20.38 12.27
N VAL A 218 -2.94 20.48 13.29
CA VAL A 218 -4.32 19.94 13.27
C VAL A 218 -5.29 20.82 12.48
N ASP A 219 -4.96 22.11 12.30
CA ASP A 219 -5.84 23.05 11.61
C ASP A 219 -6.16 22.57 10.19
N LYS A 220 -7.45 22.39 9.91
CA LYS A 220 -7.99 21.94 8.62
C LYS A 220 -7.44 20.59 8.14
N CYS A 221 -6.89 19.76 9.02
CA CYS A 221 -6.44 18.44 8.62
C CYS A 221 -7.65 17.56 8.23
N PRO A 222 -7.73 17.05 6.99
CA PRO A 222 -8.89 16.31 6.50
C PRO A 222 -8.92 14.84 6.95
N TYR A 223 -7.90 14.41 7.69
CA TYR A 223 -7.72 13.00 8.09
C TYR A 223 -8.14 12.73 9.54
N LEU A 224 -8.56 13.77 10.27
CA LEU A 224 -9.09 13.64 11.63
C LEU A 224 -10.52 13.07 11.58
N ASP A 225 -10.83 12.20 12.54
CA ASP A 225 -12.18 11.65 12.77
C ASP A 225 -12.86 10.99 11.56
N LEU A 226 -12.06 10.48 10.61
CA LEU A 226 -12.63 9.79 9.46
C LEU A 226 -13.34 8.49 9.87
N PRO A 227 -14.62 8.29 9.48
CA PRO A 227 -15.35 7.09 9.83
C PRO A 227 -14.82 5.89 9.04
N GLY A 228 -14.89 4.72 9.65
CA GLY A 228 -14.60 3.46 8.95
C GLY A 228 -14.30 2.31 9.91
N PRO A 229 -14.41 1.06 9.43
CA PRO A 229 -14.02 -0.11 10.19
C PRO A 229 -12.52 -0.10 10.49
N ARG A 230 -12.15 -0.38 11.74
CA ARG A 230 -10.75 -0.40 12.21
C ARG A 230 -10.06 -1.76 12.10
N GLY A 231 -10.80 -2.78 11.68
CA GLY A 231 -10.29 -4.12 11.37
C GLY A 231 -9.57 -4.18 10.02
N LEU A 232 -8.78 -5.22 9.75
CA LEU A 232 -8.20 -5.41 8.41
C LEU A 232 -9.32 -5.85 7.46
N GLY A 233 -9.56 -5.04 6.42
CA GLY A 233 -10.44 -5.43 5.33
C GLY A 233 -9.78 -6.49 4.46
N VAL A 234 -10.53 -7.54 4.14
CA VAL A 234 -10.18 -8.55 3.14
C VAL A 234 -11.28 -8.56 2.09
N VAL A 235 -10.93 -8.22 0.85
CA VAL A 235 -11.82 -8.24 -0.30
C VAL A 235 -11.55 -9.51 -1.12
N GLY A 236 -12.61 -10.18 -1.55
CA GLY A 236 -12.54 -11.38 -2.37
C GLY A 236 -13.93 -11.80 -2.81
N TYR A 237 -14.06 -12.25 -4.06
CA TYR A 237 -15.32 -12.75 -4.61
C TYR A 237 -16.50 -11.78 -4.50
N GLY A 238 -16.25 -10.47 -4.63
CA GLY A 238 -17.28 -9.42 -4.53
C GLY A 238 -17.80 -9.22 -3.10
N GLN A 239 -17.04 -9.63 -2.09
CA GLN A 239 -17.37 -9.45 -0.68
C GLN A 239 -16.22 -8.83 0.09
N VAL A 240 -16.55 -8.11 1.16
CA VAL A 240 -15.59 -7.62 2.16
C VAL A 240 -15.81 -8.31 3.50
N ARG A 241 -14.72 -8.69 4.16
CA ARG A 241 -14.71 -9.16 5.55
C ARG A 241 -13.71 -8.35 6.35
N TYR A 242 -14.06 -7.96 7.57
CA TYR A 242 -13.15 -7.30 8.48
C TYR A 242 -12.72 -8.25 9.59
N THR A 243 -11.41 -8.32 9.84
CA THR A 243 -10.93 -9.00 11.05
C THR A 243 -11.28 -8.15 12.28
N PRO A 244 -11.88 -8.73 13.34
CA PRO A 244 -12.15 -7.97 14.55
C PRO A 244 -10.83 -7.49 15.17
N ARG A 245 -10.83 -6.27 15.74
CA ARG A 245 -9.79 -5.88 16.69
C ARG A 245 -9.99 -6.74 17.94
N LEU A 246 -9.00 -7.56 18.30
CA LEU A 246 -8.97 -8.13 19.64
C LEU A 246 -8.72 -6.94 20.59
N GLY A 247 -9.72 -6.65 21.42
CA GLY A 247 -9.70 -5.57 22.40
C GLY A 247 -8.76 -5.85 23.56
#